data_AF-A0A7C6RT62-F1
#
_entry.id   AF-A0A7C6RT62-F1
#
_cell.length_a   1.000
_cell.length_b   1.000
_cell.length_c   1.000
_cell.angle_alpha   90.00
_cell.angle_beta   90.00
_cell.angle_gamma   90.00
#
_symmetry.space_group_name_H-M   'P 1'
#
loop_
_entity.id
_entity.type
_entity.pdbx_description
1 polymer ?
#
loop_
_entity_poly.entity_id
_entity_poly.type
_entity_poly.pdbx_seq_one_letter_code
_entity_poly.pdbx_strand_id
1 'polypeptide(L)'
;MSQITGEKVALRLKEPGRCRLLYEILLAGRAIGEVELDHIAWRSREAELKIAIFDPDRQSRGYGADAVTTLLTHVFSTMGLRRVYLRVHAANAMAIRCYEKAGFRKKGRLQRCLEGNAAEEILLMSIDREQFGVDSQSQVV
;
A
#
# COMPACT_ATOMS: atom_id res chain seq x y z
N MET A 1 -7.90 15.94 14.44
CA MET A 1 -8.20 14.69 13.69
C MET A 1 -7.42 14.75 12.39
N SER A 2 -6.32 14.01 12.29
CA SER A 2 -5.35 14.15 11.18
C SER A 2 -5.91 13.48 9.93
N GLN A 3 -6.29 14.28 8.93
CA GLN A 3 -6.62 13.82 7.59
C GLN A 3 -5.45 14.14 6.67
N ILE A 4 -5.03 13.18 5.87
CA ILE A 4 -3.97 13.35 4.87
C ILE A 4 -4.66 13.35 3.51
N THR A 5 -4.42 14.38 2.71
CA THR A 5 -5.10 14.54 1.41
C THR A 5 -4.15 14.16 0.28
N GLY A 6 -4.61 13.26 -0.60
CA GLY A 6 -3.97 12.89 -1.85
C GLY A 6 -4.47 13.72 -3.02
N GLU A 7 -4.16 13.30 -4.24
CA GLU A 7 -4.60 14.00 -5.46
C GLU A 7 -6.10 13.82 -5.71
N LYS A 8 -6.64 12.63 -5.41
CA LYS A 8 -8.02 12.21 -5.71
C LYS A 8 -8.78 11.77 -4.47
N VAL A 9 -8.10 11.16 -3.51
CA VAL A 9 -8.69 10.65 -2.27
C VAL A 9 -8.09 11.32 -1.05
N ALA A 10 -8.80 11.28 0.06
CA ALA A 10 -8.25 11.63 1.36
C ALA A 10 -8.24 10.42 2.28
N LEU A 11 -7.25 10.37 3.17
CA LEU A 11 -7.09 9.33 4.18
C LEU A 11 -7.43 9.92 5.54
N ARG A 12 -8.39 9.32 6.23
CA ARG A 12 -8.77 9.69 7.60
C ARG A 12 -8.34 8.61 8.56
N LEU A 13 -7.53 8.96 9.57
CA LEU A 13 -7.12 8.01 10.60
C LEU A 13 -8.34 7.59 11.43
N LYS A 14 -8.61 6.29 11.47
CA LYS A 14 -9.73 5.67 12.19
C LYS A 14 -9.26 5.04 13.50
N GLU A 15 -8.20 4.24 13.44
CA GLU A 15 -7.63 3.55 14.61
C GLU A 15 -6.15 3.90 14.75
N PRO A 16 -5.78 4.78 15.70
CA PRO A 16 -4.40 5.01 16.06
C PRO A 16 -3.90 3.87 16.96
N GLY A 17 -2.83 3.21 16.56
CA GLY A 17 -2.13 2.22 17.36
C GLY A 17 -0.62 2.38 17.25
N ARG A 18 0.13 1.86 18.23
CA ARG A 18 1.59 1.94 18.23
C ARG A 18 2.22 1.11 17.10
N CYS A 19 1.64 -0.04 16.80
CA CYS A 19 2.15 -0.98 15.80
C CYS A 19 1.21 -1.15 14.60
N ARG A 20 0.08 -0.43 14.60
CA ARG A 20 -1.00 -0.56 13.62
C ARG A 20 -1.69 0.77 13.44
N LEU A 21 -1.92 1.20 12.20
CA LEU A 21 -2.68 2.40 11.86
C LEU A 21 -3.68 2.06 10.76
N LEU A 22 -4.96 2.31 11.02
CA LEU A 22 -6.03 2.12 10.04
C LEU A 22 -6.52 3.46 9.54
N TYR A 23 -6.50 3.64 8.22
CA TYR A 23 -7.04 4.82 7.54
C TYR A 23 -8.24 4.43 6.68
N GLU A 24 -9.26 5.27 6.72
CA GLU A 24 -10.39 5.22 5.80
C GLU A 24 -10.07 6.04 4.55
N ILE A 25 -10.34 5.47 3.37
CA ILE A 25 -10.18 6.12 2.07
C ILE A 25 -11.49 6.83 1.73
N LEU A 26 -11.42 8.16 1.63
CA LEU A 26 -12.54 9.04 1.35
C LEU A 26 -12.44 9.60 -0.06
N LEU A 27 -13.51 9.47 -0.85
CA LEU A 27 -13.69 10.16 -2.13
C LEU A 27 -14.86 11.13 -1.99
N ALA A 28 -14.60 12.43 -2.15
CA ALA A 28 -15.59 13.49 -1.97
C ALA A 28 -16.41 13.36 -0.67
N GLY A 29 -15.73 12.98 0.43
CA GLY A 29 -16.35 12.81 1.74
C GLY A 29 -17.04 11.46 2.00
N ARG A 30 -17.11 10.56 1.00
CA ARG A 30 -17.67 9.22 1.15
C ARG A 30 -16.57 8.16 1.28
N ALA A 31 -16.70 7.28 2.27
CA ALA A 31 -15.83 6.12 2.44
C ALA A 31 -15.98 5.14 1.27
N ILE A 32 -14.85 4.80 0.64
CA ILE A 32 -14.79 3.87 -0.50
C ILE A 32 -13.92 2.64 -0.23
N GLY A 33 -13.18 2.65 0.88
CA GLY A 33 -12.22 1.59 1.22
C GLY A 33 -11.40 1.94 2.45
N GLU A 34 -10.44 1.10 2.75
CA GLU A 34 -9.53 1.25 3.87
C GLU A 34 -8.10 0.93 3.42
N VAL A 35 -7.14 1.62 4.04
CA VAL A 35 -5.71 1.32 3.94
C VAL A 35 -5.12 1.25 5.32
N GLU A 36 -4.31 0.23 5.55
CA GLU A 36 -3.79 -0.14 6.85
C GLU A 36 -2.27 -0.25 6.77
N LEU A 37 -1.61 0.31 7.77
CA LEU A 37 -0.24 -0.01 8.12
C LEU A 37 -0.27 -0.94 9.32
N ASP A 38 0.22 -2.15 9.12
CA ASP A 38 0.29 -3.18 10.14
C ASP A 38 1.76 -3.52 10.45
N HIS A 39 1.99 -4.22 11.55
CA HIS A 39 3.31 -4.67 11.98
C HIS A 39 4.40 -3.56 11.94
N ILE A 40 4.06 -2.35 12.39
CA ILE A 40 5.01 -1.23 12.37
C ILE A 40 6.16 -1.53 13.34
N ALA A 41 7.32 -1.84 12.77
CA ALA A 41 8.54 -2.14 13.49
C ALA A 41 9.43 -0.90 13.53
N TRP A 42 9.26 -0.07 14.56
CA TRP A 42 9.99 1.20 14.72
C TRP A 42 11.52 1.04 14.74
N ARG A 43 12.03 -0.11 15.21
CA ARG A 43 13.47 -0.39 15.26
C ARG A 43 14.07 -0.65 13.88
N SER A 44 13.41 -1.46 13.05
CA SER A 44 13.84 -1.70 11.65
C SER A 44 13.33 -0.62 10.69
N ARG A 45 12.41 0.24 11.16
CA ARG A 45 11.75 1.30 10.38
C ARG A 45 11.00 0.74 9.18
N GLU A 46 10.22 -0.31 9.40
CA GLU A 46 9.40 -0.93 8.35
C GLU A 46 7.98 -1.22 8.82
N ALA A 47 7.06 -1.35 7.86
CA ALA A 47 5.67 -1.70 8.10
C ALA A 47 5.09 -2.49 6.93
N GLU A 48 4.07 -3.29 7.21
CA GLU A 48 3.27 -3.96 6.20
C GLU A 48 2.11 -3.07 5.76
N LEU A 49 1.88 -2.94 4.45
CA LEU A 49 0.73 -2.25 3.90
C LEU A 49 -0.34 -3.24 3.45
N LYS A 50 -1.59 -2.96 3.83
CA LYS A 50 -2.80 -3.63 3.35
C LYS A 50 -3.78 -2.59 2.83
N ILE A 51 -4.46 -2.87 1.72
CA ILE A 51 -5.47 -1.98 1.15
C ILE A 51 -6.65 -2.78 0.62
N ALA A 52 -7.85 -2.25 0.84
CA ALA A 52 -9.08 -2.77 0.26
C ALA A 52 -9.96 -1.61 -0.21
N ILE A 53 -10.47 -1.69 -1.44
CA ILE A 53 -11.51 -0.81 -1.96
C ILE A 53 -12.80 -1.62 -1.97
N PHE A 54 -13.78 -1.19 -1.18
CA PHE A 54 -15.03 -1.94 -0.97
C PHE A 54 -16.00 -1.80 -2.15
N ASP A 55 -15.92 -0.69 -2.88
CA ASP A 55 -16.81 -0.39 -4.00
C ASP A 55 -16.23 -0.93 -5.33
N PRO A 56 -16.82 -1.99 -5.92
CA PRO A 56 -16.34 -2.58 -7.17
C PRO A 56 -16.37 -1.60 -8.35
N ASP A 57 -17.36 -0.70 -8.40
CA ASP A 57 -17.51 0.28 -9.48
C ASP A 57 -16.43 1.38 -9.43
N ARG A 58 -15.71 1.45 -8.31
CA ARG A 58 -14.58 2.37 -8.10
C ARG A 58 -13.23 1.68 -8.25
N GLN A 59 -13.19 0.36 -8.45
CA GLN A 59 -11.95 -0.34 -8.75
C GLN A 59 -11.40 0.07 -10.13
N SER A 60 -10.09 -0.05 -10.31
CA SER A 60 -9.40 0.29 -11.56
C SER A 60 -9.48 1.76 -12.04
N ARG A 61 -10.01 2.69 -11.23
CA ARG A 61 -10.04 4.15 -11.55
C ARG A 61 -8.85 4.94 -11.00
N GLY A 62 -7.87 4.26 -10.41
CA GLY A 62 -6.65 4.86 -9.86
C GLY A 62 -6.74 5.32 -8.40
N TYR A 63 -7.88 5.16 -7.73
CA TYR A 63 -8.04 5.54 -6.32
C TYR A 63 -7.14 4.73 -5.37
N GLY A 64 -6.95 3.43 -5.64
CA GLY A 64 -6.04 2.61 -4.84
C GLY A 64 -4.59 3.10 -4.94
N ALA A 65 -4.14 3.47 -6.14
CA ALA A 65 -2.79 3.96 -6.35
C ALA A 65 -2.57 5.30 -5.66
N ASP A 66 -3.54 6.22 -5.78
CA ASP A 66 -3.49 7.51 -5.08
C ASP A 66 -3.53 7.35 -3.56
N ALA A 67 -4.37 6.46 -3.02
CA ALA A 67 -4.41 6.14 -1.60
C ALA A 67 -3.06 5.62 -1.09
N VAL A 68 -2.45 4.67 -1.81
CA VAL A 68 -1.15 4.10 -1.46
C VAL A 68 -0.05 5.16 -1.53
N THR A 69 0.03 5.96 -2.61
CA THR A 69 1.03 7.02 -2.75
C THR A 69 0.90 8.10 -1.68
N THR A 70 -0.34 8.47 -1.33
CA THR A 70 -0.63 9.43 -0.25
C THR A 70 -0.14 8.90 1.10
N LEU A 71 -0.42 7.63 1.39
CA LEU A 71 0.05 6.98 2.61
C LEU A 71 1.58 6.87 2.64
N LEU A 72 2.21 6.45 1.55
CA LEU A 72 3.67 6.34 1.44
C LEU A 72 4.36 7.69 1.66
N THR A 73 3.80 8.76 1.08
CA THR A 73 4.28 10.14 1.32
C THR A 73 4.29 10.45 2.80
N HIS A 74 3.20 10.19 3.51
CA HIS A 74 3.12 10.41 4.95
C HIS A 74 4.10 9.51 5.74
N VAL A 75 4.17 8.23 5.39
CA VAL A 75 5.04 7.24 6.04
C VAL A 75 6.51 7.63 5.96
N PHE A 76 6.98 8.04 4.79
CA PHE A 76 8.38 8.39 4.58
C PHE A 76 8.73 9.79 5.05
N SER A 77 7.84 10.78 4.87
CA SER A 77 8.10 12.16 5.27
C SER A 77 7.92 12.40 6.77
N THR A 78 6.83 11.87 7.34
CA THR A 78 6.37 12.23 8.70
C THR A 78 6.70 11.13 9.70
N MET A 79 6.41 9.86 9.38
CA MET A 79 6.65 8.74 10.32
C MET A 79 8.12 8.28 10.33
N GLY A 80 8.92 8.66 9.33
CA GLY A 80 10.34 8.35 9.26
C GLY A 80 10.67 6.88 9.01
N LEU A 81 9.71 6.09 8.51
CA LEU A 81 10.00 4.70 8.10
C LEU A 81 10.96 4.69 6.90
N ARG A 82 11.65 3.57 6.70
CA ARG A 82 12.58 3.35 5.59
C ARG A 82 12.01 2.44 4.53
N ARG A 83 11.13 1.51 4.91
CA ARG A 83 10.60 0.49 4.01
C ARG A 83 9.13 0.23 4.28
N VAL A 84 8.38 0.02 3.22
CA VAL A 84 7.03 -0.53 3.28
C VAL A 84 6.98 -1.77 2.42
N TYR A 85 6.40 -2.85 2.94
CA TYR A 85 6.24 -4.11 2.20
C TYR A 85 4.79 -4.56 2.21
N LEU A 86 4.46 -5.49 1.32
CA LEU A 86 3.13 -6.05 1.21
C LEU A 86 3.17 -7.50 0.71
N ARG A 87 2.06 -8.18 0.96
CA ARG A 87 1.77 -9.53 0.48
C ARG A 87 0.53 -9.45 -0.39
N VAL A 88 0.61 -10.00 -1.60
CA VAL A 88 -0.53 -10.02 -2.53
C VAL A 88 -0.61 -11.39 -3.18
N HIS A 89 -1.82 -11.92 -3.38
CA HIS A 89 -2.00 -13.13 -4.17
C HIS A 89 -1.47 -12.90 -5.59
N ALA A 90 -0.67 -13.82 -6.11
CA ALA A 90 -0.08 -13.70 -7.44
C ALA A 90 -1.13 -13.64 -8.56
N ALA A 91 -2.34 -14.17 -8.32
CA ALA A 91 -3.46 -14.08 -9.24
C ALA A 91 -4.12 -12.68 -9.29
N ASN A 92 -3.88 -11.81 -8.30
CA ASN A 92 -4.51 -10.49 -8.22
C ASN A 92 -3.74 -9.46 -9.06
N ALA A 93 -3.82 -9.60 -10.38
CA ALA A 93 -3.14 -8.71 -11.34
C ALA A 93 -3.52 -7.23 -11.17
N MET A 94 -4.76 -6.94 -10.75
CA MET A 94 -5.23 -5.58 -10.50
C MET A 94 -4.47 -4.92 -9.34
N ALA A 95 -4.36 -5.60 -8.20
CA ALA A 95 -3.63 -5.09 -7.04
C ALA A 95 -2.13 -4.97 -7.35
N ILE A 96 -1.54 -5.95 -8.04
CA ILE A 96 -0.13 -5.91 -8.44
C ILE A 96 0.16 -4.66 -9.28
N ARG A 97 -0.65 -4.37 -10.31
CA ARG A 97 -0.51 -3.16 -11.13
C ARG A 97 -0.65 -1.87 -10.32
N CYS A 98 -1.54 -1.87 -9.31
CA CYS A 98 -1.69 -0.74 -8.40
C CYS A 98 -0.40 -0.47 -7.60
N TYR A 99 0.22 -1.52 -7.07
CA TYR A 99 1.46 -1.42 -6.31
C TYR A 99 2.65 -1.03 -7.19
N GLU A 100 2.77 -1.61 -8.39
CA GLU A 100 3.83 -1.23 -9.35
C GLU A 100 3.74 0.25 -9.72
N LYS A 101 2.53 0.78 -9.95
CA LYS A 101 2.32 2.21 -10.21
C LYS A 101 2.68 3.11 -9.03
N ALA A 102 2.57 2.61 -7.80
CA ALA A 102 2.99 3.32 -6.59
C ALA A 102 4.50 3.16 -6.30
N GLY A 103 5.26 2.47 -7.17
CA GLY A 103 6.70 2.29 -7.06
C GLY A 103 7.16 1.01 -6.33
N PHE A 104 6.23 0.11 -5.97
CA PHE A 104 6.61 -1.16 -5.35
C PHE A 104 7.30 -2.08 -6.37
N ARG A 105 8.33 -2.78 -5.89
CA ARG A 105 9.07 -3.78 -6.67
C ARG A 105 8.86 -5.18 -6.12
N LYS A 106 8.78 -6.17 -7.00
CA LYS A 106 8.68 -7.59 -6.65
C LYS A 106 9.98 -8.04 -5.99
N LYS A 107 9.88 -8.73 -4.84
CA LYS A 107 11.05 -9.20 -4.06
C LYS A 107 11.12 -10.70 -3.90
N GLY A 108 9.99 -11.41 -3.95
CA GLY A 108 9.96 -12.85 -3.78
C GLY A 108 8.58 -13.43 -4.00
N ARG A 109 8.52 -14.75 -4.11
CA ARG A 109 7.29 -15.54 -4.23
C ARG A 109 7.29 -16.60 -3.15
N LEU A 110 6.14 -16.81 -2.52
CA LEU A 110 5.90 -17.84 -1.53
C LEU A 110 4.77 -18.72 -2.07
N GLN A 111 5.03 -20.02 -2.17
CA GLN A 111 4.00 -21.01 -2.44
C GLN A 111 3.55 -21.62 -1.11
N ARG A 112 2.24 -21.59 -0.87
CA ARG A 112 1.60 -22.24 0.27
C ARG A 112 0.72 -23.37 -0.24
N CYS A 113 1.01 -24.59 0.19
CA CYS A 113 0.10 -25.71 -0.01
C CYS A 113 -1.02 -25.61 1.02
N LEU A 114 -2.26 -25.54 0.54
CA LEU A 114 -3.46 -25.66 1.35
C LEU A 114 -3.90 -27.14 1.38
N GLU A 115 -4.74 -27.47 2.35
CA GLU A 115 -5.37 -28.80 2.39
C GLU A 115 -6.15 -29.06 1.08
N GLY A 116 -6.00 -30.26 0.51
CA GLY A 116 -6.72 -30.67 -0.71
C GLY A 116 -6.07 -30.27 -2.04
N ASN A 117 -4.74 -30.14 -2.11
CA ASN A 117 -3.95 -29.81 -3.32
C ASN A 117 -4.15 -28.40 -3.90
N ALA A 118 -4.82 -27.49 -3.19
CA ALA A 118 -4.86 -26.10 -3.60
C ALA A 118 -3.50 -25.43 -3.28
N ALA A 119 -2.80 -24.94 -4.30
CA ALA A 119 -1.60 -24.15 -4.13
C ALA A 119 -1.96 -22.66 -4.20
N GLU A 120 -1.63 -21.92 -3.14
CA GLU A 120 -1.77 -20.49 -3.09
C GLU A 120 -0.40 -19.84 -3.29
N GLU A 121 -0.32 -18.92 -4.23
CA GLU A 121 0.91 -18.20 -4.47
C GLU A 121 0.79 -16.75 -3.99
N ILE A 122 1.70 -16.37 -3.10
CA ILE A 122 1.84 -15.02 -2.56
C ILE A 122 3.07 -14.37 -3.17
N LEU A 123 2.88 -13.19 -3.72
CA LEU A 123 3.93 -12.32 -4.19
C LEU A 123 4.27 -11.31 -3.09
N LEU A 124 5.56 -11.22 -2.76
CA LEU A 124 6.11 -10.22 -1.86
C LEU A 124 6.58 -9.02 -2.67
N MET A 125 6.13 -7.84 -2.29
CA MET A 125 6.58 -6.58 -2.90
C MET A 125 7.02 -5.61 -1.81
N SER A 126 7.97 -4.74 -2.13
CA SER A 126 8.40 -3.67 -1.22
C SER A 126 8.81 -2.41 -1.96
N ILE A 127 8.80 -1.31 -1.21
CA ILE A 127 9.36 -0.02 -1.62
C ILE A 127 10.20 0.53 -0.47
N ASP A 128 11.39 1.01 -0.82
CA ASP A 128 12.27 1.70 0.12
C ASP A 128 12.13 3.23 -0.08
N ARG A 129 12.31 4.00 0.98
CA ARG A 129 12.25 5.47 0.96
C ARG A 129 13.15 6.07 -0.12
N GLU A 130 14.32 5.50 -0.33
CA GLU A 130 15.30 5.95 -1.33
C GLU A 130 14.80 5.76 -2.77
N GLN A 131 13.84 4.88 -3.00
CA GLN A 131 13.24 4.64 -4.32
C GLN A 131 11.95 5.45 -4.53
N PHE A 132 11.36 5.97 -3.44
CA PHE A 132 10.12 6.73 -3.50
C PHE A 132 10.38 8.15 -4.01
N GLY A 133 9.84 8.48 -5.19
CA GLY A 133 9.98 9.81 -5.82
C GLY A 133 11.15 9.95 -6.80
N VAL A 134 11.92 8.88 -7.07
CA VAL A 134 13.09 8.92 -7.98
C VAL A 134 12.70 8.70 -9.46
N ASP A 135 11.46 8.32 -9.75
CA ASP A 135 10.97 8.03 -11.11
C ASP A 135 10.71 9.29 -11.98
N SER A 136 11.48 10.37 -11.79
CA SER A 136 11.52 11.52 -12.71
C SER A 136 12.87 11.73 -13.40
N GLN A 137 13.93 10.95 -13.11
CA GLN A 137 15.26 11.16 -13.71
C GLN A 137 16.07 9.89 -13.99
N SER A 138 15.46 8.80 -14.46
CA SER A 138 16.23 7.64 -14.95
C SER A 138 15.60 7.03 -16.20
N GLN A 139 15.48 7.86 -17.24
CA GLN A 139 15.33 7.40 -18.61
C GLN A 139 16.03 8.36 -19.59
N VAL A 140 17.31 8.65 -19.34
CA VAL A 140 18.24 9.10 -20.39
C VAL A 140 19.62 8.59 -20.02
N VAL A 141 20.05 7.48 -20.63
CA VAL A 141 21.33 7.30 -21.33
C VAL A 141 21.13 6.21 -22.37
#